data_AF-A0A9E1XPY8-F1
#
_entry.id   AF-A0A9E1XPY8-F1
#
_cell.length_a   1.000
_cell.length_b   1.000
_cell.length_c   1.000
_cell.angle_alpha   90.00
_cell.angle_beta   90.00
_cell.angle_gamma   90.00
#
_symmetry.space_group_name_H-M   'P 1'
#
loop_
_entity.id
_entity.type
_entity.pdbx_description
1 polymer ?
#
loop_
_entity_poly.entity_id
_entity_poly.type
_entity_poly.pdbx_seq_one_letter_code
_entity_poly.pdbx_strand_id
1 'polypeptide(L)'
;MSAALAAVLGQSDAAEIVLPRRWPLGEELTEWKTQRTCRTDAEVATARRNVRETEWGRRELRGELARSRRWLEMSDEALWGLVLPTTIPRRHYVNQLHGCPVHGTAIKKRDHFHPWRIDPVGHPWKVQCPVGKEWYPSNDFANGETTGGDFPDDGFAYVRDDGEHFYFLAEYSERVHLRWVRPAVTSLARSYLLTGDRRYARKAAIMLYRIAEEYGHMSHVIDDRARCDCGYPRVLPRTPLKRVTGNGWVGFFTDRIWENDNTVVCAQAYDDIFDALGEDDPELLAFVQAQRQRADTGPQRAIFAHLSRFPVPRTMAEFRQSIETNMLRVMAQGVLDRAISGNDGMHQNAMITLALVMGTPQARELVDWCYTGPGQMQFHLPNYFFRDGSAFESLGGYNSIHIRGLNAVVGKMERLRALLPDVFPPAKYPRITDQLRHRLLYDFPTRLVLAGSYSPMVGDTGRPADTRRRDPIGVGSDLKPRDYDSAFRLYGDPRYAQVLASARGGLPRPDLF
;
A
#
# COMPACT_ATOMS: atom_id res chain seq x y z
N MET A 1 -16.11 13.57 -25.71
CA MET A 1 -14.68 13.30 -25.41
C MET A 1 -14.18 14.45 -24.57
N SER A 2 -13.99 14.24 -23.26
CA SER A 2 -13.47 15.27 -22.34
C SER A 2 -11.98 15.53 -22.61
N ALA A 3 -11.52 16.75 -22.36
CA ALA A 3 -10.12 17.17 -22.47
C ALA A 3 -9.14 16.24 -21.72
N ALA A 4 -9.62 15.50 -20.71
CA ALA A 4 -8.87 14.46 -20.01
C ALA A 4 -8.38 13.31 -20.92
N LEU A 5 -9.09 12.99 -22.01
CA LEU A 5 -8.70 11.91 -22.92
C LEU A 5 -7.62 12.33 -23.93
N ALA A 6 -7.56 13.63 -24.28
CA ALA A 6 -6.54 14.16 -25.19
C ALA A 6 -5.15 14.21 -24.52
N ALA A 7 -5.09 14.42 -23.21
CA ALA A 7 -3.84 14.42 -22.44
C ALA A 7 -3.16 13.02 -22.35
N VAL A 8 -3.90 11.93 -22.59
CA VAL A 8 -3.38 10.56 -22.47
C VAL A 8 -2.71 10.06 -23.75
N LEU A 9 -3.04 10.64 -24.92
CA LEU A 9 -2.61 10.12 -26.23
C LEU A 9 -1.71 11.07 -27.03
N GLY A 10 -1.40 12.27 -26.52
CA GLY A 10 -0.47 13.20 -27.16
C GLY A 10 0.42 13.91 -26.15
N GLN A 11 1.57 13.30 -25.83
CA GLN A 11 2.59 13.98 -25.02
C GLN A 11 3.41 14.91 -25.93
N SER A 12 2.96 16.16 -26.06
CA SER A 12 3.85 17.27 -26.43
C SER A 12 4.75 17.58 -25.23
N ASP A 13 6.04 17.74 -25.46
CA ASP A 13 6.94 18.30 -24.46
C ASP A 13 6.47 19.70 -24.06
N ALA A 14 6.39 19.95 -22.73
CA ALA A 14 6.07 21.23 -22.07
C ALA A 14 4.59 21.65 -21.91
N ALA A 15 3.68 20.74 -21.56
CA ALA A 15 2.45 21.18 -20.86
C ALA A 15 2.79 21.58 -19.40
N GLU A 16 2.29 22.73 -18.94
CA GLU A 16 2.45 23.19 -17.55
C GLU A 16 1.85 22.16 -16.58
N ILE A 17 2.62 21.76 -15.55
CA ILE A 17 2.16 20.79 -14.55
C ILE A 17 1.20 21.52 -13.61
N VAL A 18 -0.10 21.23 -13.73
CA VAL A 18 -1.12 21.75 -12.80
C VAL A 18 -0.91 21.14 -11.42
N LEU A 19 -0.71 21.99 -10.41
CA LEU A 19 -0.57 21.65 -9.00
C LEU A 19 -1.73 22.28 -8.18
N PRO A 20 -2.16 21.65 -7.07
CA PRO A 20 -1.74 20.33 -6.61
C PRO A 20 -2.27 19.18 -7.49
N ARG A 21 -1.49 18.08 -7.58
CA ARG A 21 -1.92 16.81 -8.19
C ARG A 21 -2.92 16.09 -7.30
N ARG A 22 -4.20 16.44 -7.40
CA ARG A 22 -5.29 15.87 -6.61
C ARG A 22 -6.56 15.76 -7.44
N TRP A 23 -7.25 14.62 -7.41
CA TRP A 23 -8.48 14.38 -8.18
C TRP A 23 -9.75 14.89 -7.45
N PRO A 24 -10.71 15.51 -8.16
CA PRO A 24 -10.62 15.98 -9.54
C PRO A 24 -9.62 17.13 -9.68
N LEU A 25 -8.85 17.10 -10.77
CA LEU A 25 -7.71 17.99 -10.99
C LEU A 25 -8.18 19.40 -11.32
N GLY A 26 -7.81 20.37 -10.48
CA GLY A 26 -8.14 21.79 -10.69
C GLY A 26 -9.61 22.14 -10.41
N GLU A 27 -10.38 21.21 -9.84
CA GLU A 27 -11.79 21.39 -9.54
C GLU A 27 -12.06 21.50 -8.03
N GLU A 28 -13.19 22.12 -7.69
CA GLU A 28 -13.68 22.22 -6.31
C GLU A 28 -14.13 20.85 -5.80
N LEU A 29 -13.93 20.61 -4.49
CA LEU A 29 -14.41 19.37 -3.85
C LEU A 29 -15.82 19.58 -3.31
N THR A 30 -16.78 18.87 -3.90
CA THR A 30 -18.21 19.00 -3.56
C THR A 30 -18.78 17.76 -2.87
N GLU A 31 -18.10 16.62 -2.97
CA GLU A 31 -18.55 15.33 -2.42
C GLU A 31 -17.56 14.76 -1.40
N TRP A 32 -18.10 14.24 -0.30
CA TRP A 32 -17.37 13.69 0.84
C TRP A 32 -17.95 12.35 1.28
N LYS A 33 -17.12 11.50 1.87
CA LYS A 33 -17.54 10.21 2.41
C LYS A 33 -18.50 10.40 3.60
N THR A 34 -19.57 9.60 3.63
CA THR A 34 -20.64 9.70 4.65
C THR A 34 -20.78 8.47 5.55
N GLN A 35 -20.28 7.31 5.14
CA GLN A 35 -20.39 6.05 5.87
C GLN A 35 -19.24 5.11 5.51
N ARG A 36 -18.98 4.08 6.34
CA ARG A 36 -18.12 2.94 5.97
C ARG A 36 -18.70 2.19 4.76
N THR A 37 -17.86 1.77 3.83
CA THR A 37 -18.31 1.19 2.54
C THR A 37 -17.67 -0.13 2.17
N CYS A 38 -16.45 -0.43 2.63
CA CYS A 38 -15.78 -1.68 2.29
C CYS A 38 -16.27 -2.86 3.13
N ARG A 39 -16.78 -2.61 4.34
CA ARG A 39 -17.40 -3.59 5.23
C ARG A 39 -18.76 -3.10 5.68
N THR A 40 -19.77 -3.92 5.50
CA THR A 40 -21.12 -3.67 6.02
C THR A 40 -21.18 -3.89 7.52
N ASP A 41 -22.16 -3.28 8.18
CA ASP A 41 -22.40 -3.47 9.62
C ASP A 41 -22.69 -4.94 9.95
N ALA A 42 -23.38 -5.65 9.05
CA ALA A 42 -23.69 -7.07 9.19
C ALA A 42 -22.43 -7.97 9.11
N GLU A 43 -21.48 -7.65 8.23
CA GLU A 43 -20.18 -8.33 8.16
C GLU A 43 -19.38 -8.09 9.45
N VAL A 44 -19.31 -6.84 9.93
CA VAL A 44 -18.60 -6.51 11.19
C VAL A 44 -19.26 -7.19 12.40
N ALA A 45 -20.59 -7.17 12.49
CA ALA A 45 -21.31 -7.85 13.56
C ALA A 45 -21.08 -9.37 13.53
N THR A 46 -21.04 -9.97 12.35
CA THR A 46 -20.73 -11.39 12.16
C THR A 46 -19.28 -11.70 12.54
N ALA A 47 -18.32 -10.87 12.15
CA ALA A 47 -16.92 -11.00 12.54
C ALA A 47 -16.78 -10.99 14.07
N ARG A 48 -17.39 -10.02 14.75
CA ARG A 48 -17.38 -9.88 16.21
C ARG A 48 -18.09 -11.04 16.90
N ARG A 49 -19.18 -11.56 16.33
CA ARG A 49 -19.87 -12.76 16.82
C ARG A 49 -18.95 -13.98 16.74
N ASN A 50 -18.34 -14.23 15.59
CA ASN A 50 -17.41 -15.35 15.39
C ASN A 50 -16.21 -15.29 16.34
N VAL A 51 -15.66 -14.09 16.57
CA VAL A 51 -14.60 -13.85 17.55
C VAL A 51 -15.02 -14.22 18.97
N ARG A 52 -16.28 -14.01 19.35
CA ARG A 52 -16.80 -14.36 20.68
C ARG A 52 -17.15 -15.84 20.81
N GLU A 53 -17.82 -16.40 19.81
CA GLU A 53 -18.51 -17.69 19.91
C GLU A 53 -17.68 -18.88 19.43
N THR A 54 -16.72 -18.67 18.52
CA THR A 54 -15.98 -19.77 17.87
C THR A 54 -14.52 -19.83 18.30
N GLU A 55 -13.95 -21.04 18.38
CA GLU A 55 -12.53 -21.21 18.70
C GLU A 55 -11.61 -20.60 17.63
N TRP A 56 -11.96 -20.81 16.35
CA TRP A 56 -11.18 -20.28 15.23
C TRP A 56 -11.20 -18.74 15.23
N GLY A 57 -12.36 -18.12 15.48
CA GLY A 57 -12.50 -16.66 15.56
C GLY A 57 -11.68 -16.08 16.71
N ARG A 58 -11.70 -16.70 17.90
CA ARG A 58 -10.82 -16.31 19.02
C ARG A 58 -9.34 -16.41 18.66
N ARG A 59 -8.92 -17.42 17.90
CA ARG A 59 -7.53 -17.57 17.44
C ARG A 59 -7.14 -16.49 16.43
N GLU A 60 -8.02 -16.17 15.48
CA GLU A 60 -7.78 -15.06 14.54
C GLU A 60 -7.66 -13.73 15.27
N LEU A 61 -8.54 -13.45 16.26
CA LEU A 61 -8.41 -12.27 17.11
C LEU A 61 -7.07 -12.25 17.85
N ARG A 62 -6.68 -13.34 18.54
CA ARG A 62 -5.38 -13.40 19.22
C ARG A 62 -4.21 -13.10 18.29
N GLY A 63 -4.25 -13.61 17.05
CA GLY A 63 -3.24 -13.33 16.05
C GLY A 63 -3.23 -11.88 15.55
N GLU A 64 -4.39 -11.23 15.48
CA GLU A 64 -4.49 -9.80 15.16
C GLU A 64 -3.98 -8.93 16.31
N LEU A 65 -4.43 -9.19 17.54
CA LEU A 65 -3.99 -8.45 18.74
C LEU A 65 -2.48 -8.60 18.98
N ALA A 66 -1.91 -9.78 18.72
CA ALA A 66 -0.46 -9.97 18.81
C ALA A 66 0.30 -9.15 17.76
N ARG A 67 -0.27 -8.94 16.56
CA ARG A 67 0.32 -8.08 15.52
C ARG A 67 0.24 -6.62 15.93
N SER A 68 -0.92 -6.16 16.41
CA SER A 68 -1.15 -4.74 16.73
C SER A 68 -0.56 -4.30 18.08
N ARG A 69 -0.29 -5.23 19.00
CA ARG A 69 0.16 -4.95 20.39
C ARG A 69 1.24 -3.88 20.47
N ARG A 70 2.31 -4.01 19.69
CA ARG A 70 3.45 -3.08 19.79
C ARG A 70 3.04 -1.63 19.53
N TRP A 71 2.14 -1.40 18.58
CA TRP A 71 1.71 -0.05 18.21
C TRP A 71 0.62 0.46 19.15
N LEU A 72 -0.21 -0.44 19.70
CA LEU A 72 -1.13 -0.06 20.77
C LEU A 72 -0.39 0.41 22.03
N GLU A 73 0.75 -0.20 22.35
CA GLU A 73 1.56 0.14 23.54
C GLU A 73 2.42 1.40 23.36
N MET A 74 2.67 1.85 22.13
CA MET A 74 3.38 3.10 21.85
C MET A 74 2.54 4.33 22.23
N SER A 75 3.20 5.42 22.63
CA SER A 75 2.53 6.71 22.79
C SER A 75 2.01 7.25 21.46
N ASP A 76 1.03 8.15 21.52
CA ASP A 76 0.48 8.81 20.33
C ASP A 76 1.57 9.65 19.62
N GLU A 77 2.46 10.31 20.37
CA GLU A 77 3.64 11.01 19.85
C GLU A 77 4.56 10.09 19.05
N ALA A 78 4.87 8.91 19.59
CA ALA A 78 5.78 7.98 18.95
C ALA A 78 5.20 7.45 17.63
N LEU A 79 3.88 7.20 17.58
CA LEU A 79 3.20 6.80 16.34
C LEU A 79 3.15 7.91 15.30
N TRP A 80 2.92 9.15 15.73
CA TRP A 80 2.99 10.31 14.84
C TRP A 80 4.41 10.45 14.24
N GLY A 81 5.45 10.29 15.06
CA GLY A 81 6.85 10.37 14.64
C GLY A 81 7.34 9.21 13.76
N LEU A 82 6.63 8.07 13.71
CA LEU A 82 6.97 6.96 12.80
C LEU A 82 6.75 7.31 11.33
N VAL A 83 5.83 8.23 11.02
CA VAL A 83 5.58 8.66 9.63
C VAL A 83 6.52 9.83 9.32
N LEU A 84 7.67 9.46 8.77
CA LEU A 84 8.77 10.37 8.51
C LEU A 84 8.46 11.32 7.34
N PRO A 85 8.93 12.58 7.37
CA PRO A 85 8.82 13.52 6.27
C PRO A 85 9.23 12.95 4.91
N THR A 86 8.51 13.34 3.87
CA THR A 86 8.82 13.06 2.46
C THR A 86 9.81 14.05 1.86
N THR A 87 10.16 15.05 2.65
CA THR A 87 11.34 15.89 2.43
C THR A 87 12.66 15.14 2.65
N ILE A 88 12.63 13.92 3.21
CA ILE A 88 13.76 13.00 3.21
C ILE A 88 13.53 11.98 2.09
N PRO A 89 14.51 11.77 1.18
CA PRO A 89 14.42 10.77 0.14
C PRO A 89 14.13 9.36 0.68
N ARG A 90 13.70 8.46 -0.21
CA ARG A 90 13.50 7.04 0.10
C ARG A 90 14.20 6.20 -0.95
N ARG A 91 14.88 5.14 -0.51
CA ARG A 91 15.73 4.32 -1.38
C ARG A 91 15.91 2.89 -0.84
N HIS A 92 15.86 1.90 -1.74
CA HIS A 92 15.93 0.47 -1.39
C HIS A 92 17.26 0.05 -0.79
N TYR A 93 18.34 0.77 -1.12
CA TYR A 93 19.71 0.46 -0.71
C TYR A 93 20.46 1.71 -0.24
N VAL A 94 21.20 1.58 0.87
CA VAL A 94 22.24 2.54 1.27
C VAL A 94 23.24 2.70 0.12
N ASN A 95 23.84 1.61 -0.36
CA ASN A 95 24.64 1.59 -1.58
C ASN A 95 24.58 0.19 -2.21
N GLN A 96 24.06 0.11 -3.44
CA GLN A 96 23.81 -1.17 -4.10
C GLN A 96 25.12 -1.88 -4.50
N LEU A 97 26.18 -1.18 -4.91
CA LEU A 97 27.44 -1.82 -5.31
C LEU A 97 28.36 -2.07 -4.13
N HIS A 98 28.60 -1.05 -3.31
CA HIS A 98 29.57 -1.08 -2.23
C HIS A 98 29.01 -1.66 -0.93
N GLY A 99 27.70 -1.62 -0.69
CA GLY A 99 27.10 -2.11 0.55
C GLY A 99 27.38 -1.17 1.73
N CYS A 100 28.11 -1.64 2.75
CA CYS A 100 28.49 -0.85 3.93
C CYS A 100 29.82 -0.12 3.66
N PRO A 101 30.01 1.14 4.11
CA PRO A 101 31.26 1.87 3.89
C PRO A 101 32.48 1.21 4.54
N VAL A 102 32.29 0.44 5.62
CA VAL A 102 33.35 -0.25 6.37
C VAL A 102 33.46 -1.73 5.96
N HIS A 103 32.32 -2.42 5.88
CA HIS A 103 32.26 -3.88 5.69
C HIS A 103 31.97 -4.32 4.25
N GLY A 104 31.83 -3.37 3.33
CA GLY A 104 31.59 -3.63 1.91
C GLY A 104 30.36 -4.49 1.65
N THR A 105 30.47 -5.37 0.65
CA THR A 105 29.41 -6.30 0.22
C THR A 105 29.20 -7.48 1.16
N ALA A 106 29.99 -7.61 2.24
CA ALA A 106 29.83 -8.69 3.22
C ALA A 106 28.43 -8.69 3.85
N ILE A 107 27.79 -7.52 3.95
CA ILE A 107 26.42 -7.38 4.44
C ILE A 107 25.41 -8.19 3.62
N LYS A 108 25.65 -8.36 2.31
CA LYS A 108 24.75 -9.06 1.37
C LYS A 108 24.70 -10.57 1.60
N LYS A 109 25.64 -11.14 2.36
CA LYS A 109 25.59 -12.54 2.78
C LYS A 109 24.46 -12.81 3.79
N ARG A 110 23.92 -11.77 4.44
CA ARG A 110 22.82 -11.87 5.41
C ARG A 110 21.46 -11.79 4.74
N ASP A 111 21.30 -10.81 3.86
CA ASP A 111 20.15 -10.61 3.00
C ASP A 111 20.67 -9.89 1.75
N HIS A 112 20.36 -10.39 0.57
CA HIS A 112 20.88 -9.83 -0.67
C HIS A 112 20.27 -8.46 -0.99
N PHE A 113 19.03 -8.23 -0.55
CA PHE A 113 18.23 -7.07 -0.95
C PHE A 113 18.13 -6.04 0.17
N HIS A 114 17.92 -6.45 1.43
CA HIS A 114 17.77 -5.50 2.53
C HIS A 114 18.53 -5.90 3.81
N PRO A 115 19.87 -5.85 3.76
CA PRO A 115 20.74 -6.35 4.83
C PRO A 115 20.71 -5.52 6.12
N TRP A 116 20.34 -4.23 6.05
CA TRP A 116 20.40 -3.31 7.20
C TRP A 116 19.26 -3.54 8.19
N ARG A 117 19.56 -3.43 9.49
CA ARG A 117 18.53 -3.52 10.55
C ARG A 117 18.07 -2.12 10.95
N ILE A 118 16.82 -2.00 11.36
CA ILE A 118 16.25 -0.74 11.86
C ILE A 118 15.63 -0.98 13.24
N ASP A 119 15.72 0.01 14.10
CA ASP A 119 15.05 0.07 15.40
C ASP A 119 14.54 1.50 15.63
N PRO A 120 13.36 1.86 15.09
CA PRO A 120 12.84 3.22 15.18
C PRO A 120 12.53 3.70 16.60
N VAL A 121 12.50 2.79 17.58
CA VAL A 121 12.24 3.11 18.99
C VAL A 121 13.54 3.38 19.73
N GLY A 122 14.49 2.44 19.68
CA GLY A 122 15.76 2.59 20.40
C GLY A 122 16.81 3.40 19.64
N HIS A 123 16.75 3.42 18.31
CA HIS A 123 17.72 4.04 17.42
C HIS A 123 17.02 4.78 16.26
N PRO A 124 16.23 5.81 16.56
CA PRO A 124 15.54 6.58 15.53
C PRO A 124 16.56 7.21 14.57
N TRP A 125 16.18 7.30 13.30
CA TRP A 125 17.02 7.85 12.23
C TRP A 125 18.33 7.11 12.00
N LYS A 126 18.41 5.82 12.36
CA LYS A 126 19.62 5.02 12.15
C LYS A 126 19.35 3.63 11.56
N VAL A 127 20.29 3.17 10.73
CA VAL A 127 20.40 1.80 10.23
C VAL A 127 21.60 1.10 10.85
N GLN A 128 21.47 -0.17 11.22
CA GLN A 128 22.56 -0.96 11.78
C GLN A 128 23.16 -1.89 10.73
N CYS A 129 24.49 -1.86 10.63
CA CYS A 129 25.22 -2.82 9.82
C CYS A 129 25.09 -4.23 10.43
N PRO A 130 24.69 -5.26 9.66
CA PRO A 130 24.51 -6.59 10.21
C PRO A 130 25.83 -7.33 10.47
N VAL A 131 26.96 -6.81 9.98
CA VAL A 131 28.32 -7.37 10.16
C VAL A 131 28.96 -6.81 11.43
N GLY A 132 29.33 -5.53 11.46
CA GLY A 132 30.02 -4.94 12.60
C GLY A 132 29.13 -4.37 13.72
N LYS A 133 27.81 -4.31 13.50
CA LYS A 133 26.79 -3.84 14.48
C LYS A 133 26.82 -2.34 14.80
N GLU A 134 27.67 -1.58 14.13
CA GLU A 134 27.65 -0.12 14.17
C GLU A 134 26.37 0.45 13.56
N TRP A 135 25.99 1.65 14.04
CA TRP A 135 24.82 2.40 13.60
C TRP A 135 25.23 3.57 12.73
N TYR A 136 24.49 3.77 11.65
CA TYR A 136 24.67 4.87 10.69
C TYR A 136 23.38 5.67 10.53
N PRO A 137 23.46 6.96 10.20
CA PRO A 137 24.70 7.71 10.08
C PRO A 137 25.31 8.03 11.46
N SER A 138 26.54 8.53 11.49
CA SER A 138 27.24 8.82 12.75
C SER A 138 26.66 10.04 13.48
N ASN A 139 26.10 11.01 12.75
CA ASN A 139 25.51 12.23 13.29
C ASN A 139 24.22 11.97 14.07
N ASP A 140 23.83 12.97 14.87
CA ASP A 140 22.57 12.97 15.63
C ASP A 140 21.45 13.71 14.88
N PHE A 141 21.01 13.08 13.79
CA PHE A 141 19.98 13.63 12.91
C PHE A 141 18.64 13.87 13.63
N ALA A 142 18.33 13.09 14.67
CA ALA A 142 17.12 13.25 15.47
C ALA A 142 17.06 14.63 16.15
N ASN A 143 18.22 15.17 16.52
CA ASN A 143 18.37 16.47 17.16
C ASN A 143 18.84 17.58 16.20
N GLY A 144 18.81 17.33 14.88
CA GLY A 144 19.14 18.32 13.85
C GLY A 144 20.64 18.48 13.57
N GLU A 145 21.48 17.59 14.09
CA GLU A 145 22.92 17.57 13.80
C GLU A 145 23.18 16.75 12.52
N THR A 146 23.93 17.30 11.55
CA THR A 146 24.04 16.75 10.18
C THR A 146 25.47 16.46 9.72
N THR A 147 26.50 16.83 10.48
CA THR A 147 27.89 16.75 10.02
C THR A 147 28.81 15.95 10.96
N GLY A 148 28.33 15.52 12.12
CA GLY A 148 29.13 14.83 13.13
C GLY A 148 29.55 13.40 12.80
N GLY A 149 30.78 13.04 13.20
CA GLY A 149 31.36 11.70 13.13
C GLY A 149 31.91 11.32 11.76
N ASP A 150 32.32 10.05 11.63
CA ASP A 150 33.05 9.56 10.45
C ASP A 150 32.16 9.31 9.21
N PHE A 151 30.85 9.15 9.41
CA PHE A 151 29.89 8.78 8.37
C PHE A 151 28.59 9.60 8.47
N PRO A 152 28.66 10.95 8.38
CA PRO A 152 27.51 11.82 8.53
C PRO A 152 26.58 11.74 7.32
N ASP A 153 25.27 11.76 7.55
CA ASP A 153 24.23 11.89 6.52
C ASP A 153 23.34 13.08 6.88
N ASP A 154 23.27 14.04 5.95
CA ASP A 154 22.58 15.31 6.10
C ASP A 154 21.08 15.24 5.81
N GLY A 155 20.56 14.03 5.56
CA GLY A 155 19.20 13.77 5.12
C GLY A 155 19.13 13.40 3.64
N PHE A 156 20.22 13.56 2.90
CA PHE A 156 20.33 13.14 1.51
C PHE A 156 21.27 11.94 1.36
N ALA A 157 22.54 12.10 1.70
CA ALA A 157 23.52 11.02 1.67
C ALA A 157 24.78 11.39 2.45
N TYR A 158 25.46 10.37 2.97
CA TYR A 158 26.89 10.45 3.23
C TYR A 158 27.65 10.36 1.91
N VAL A 159 28.51 11.34 1.62
CA VAL A 159 29.42 11.33 0.47
C VAL A 159 30.84 11.04 0.97
N ARG A 160 31.41 9.92 0.53
CA ARG A 160 32.79 9.54 0.86
C ARG A 160 33.77 10.31 -0.02
N ASP A 161 35.03 10.40 0.41
CA ASP A 161 36.12 11.13 -0.27
C ASP A 161 36.33 10.76 -1.75
N ASP A 162 35.94 9.55 -2.17
CA ASP A 162 36.00 9.08 -3.56
C ASP A 162 34.75 9.44 -4.40
N GLY A 163 33.81 10.18 -3.83
CA GLY A 163 32.55 10.59 -4.46
C GLY A 163 31.43 9.56 -4.37
N GLU A 164 31.65 8.42 -3.68
CA GLU A 164 30.61 7.42 -3.49
C GLU A 164 29.56 7.88 -2.48
N HIS A 165 28.29 7.59 -2.79
CA HIS A 165 27.14 8.01 -1.98
C HIS A 165 26.58 6.83 -1.17
N PHE A 166 26.29 7.08 0.09
CA PHE A 166 25.64 6.14 1.01
C PHE A 166 24.38 6.80 1.60
N TYR A 167 23.21 6.27 1.26
CA TYR A 167 21.92 6.86 1.58
C TYR A 167 21.31 6.24 2.85
N PHE A 168 21.94 6.46 4.02
CA PHE A 168 21.52 5.84 5.28
C PHE A 168 20.11 6.24 5.70
N LEU A 169 19.83 7.54 5.69
CA LEU A 169 18.53 8.07 6.11
C LEU A 169 17.43 7.75 5.08
N ALA A 170 17.78 7.61 3.80
CA ALA A 170 16.82 7.22 2.77
C ALA A 170 16.40 5.75 2.88
N GLU A 171 17.34 4.83 3.11
CA GLU A 171 17.01 3.42 3.38
C GLU A 171 16.25 3.29 4.70
N TYR A 172 16.67 4.00 5.75
CA TYR A 172 15.92 4.04 7.02
C TYR A 172 14.46 4.43 6.76
N SER A 173 14.24 5.54 6.04
CA SER A 173 12.90 6.10 5.84
C SER A 173 11.97 5.15 5.09
N GLU A 174 12.46 4.49 4.04
CA GLU A 174 11.70 3.48 3.32
C GLU A 174 11.41 2.24 4.18
N ARG A 175 12.41 1.77 4.92
CA ARG A 175 12.29 0.58 5.77
C ARG A 175 11.30 0.81 6.91
N VAL A 176 11.29 1.99 7.53
CA VAL A 176 10.31 2.36 8.56
C VAL A 176 8.90 2.36 7.95
N HIS A 177 8.72 2.97 6.78
CA HIS A 177 7.42 2.97 6.12
C HIS A 177 6.90 1.55 5.85
N LEU A 178 7.73 0.72 5.21
CA LEU A 178 7.35 -0.63 4.78
C LEU A 178 7.17 -1.64 5.91
N ARG A 179 7.97 -1.53 6.99
CA ARG A 179 8.05 -2.52 8.08
C ARG A 179 7.35 -2.09 9.35
N TRP A 180 7.12 -0.79 9.56
CA TRP A 180 6.46 -0.25 10.75
C TRP A 180 5.15 0.44 10.42
N VAL A 181 5.16 1.44 9.52
CA VAL A 181 3.97 2.26 9.24
C VAL A 181 2.84 1.45 8.60
N ARG A 182 3.12 0.78 7.47
CA ARG A 182 2.09 0.01 6.73
C ARG A 182 1.47 -1.11 7.58
N PRO A 183 2.25 -1.93 8.32
CA PRO A 183 1.69 -2.94 9.22
C PRO A 183 0.90 -2.34 10.40
N ALA A 184 1.33 -1.20 10.95
CA ALA A 184 0.63 -0.53 12.04
C ALA A 184 -0.78 -0.10 11.61
N VAL A 185 -0.88 0.67 10.52
CA VAL A 185 -2.15 1.16 9.98
C VAL A 185 -3.11 0.01 9.72
N THR A 186 -2.64 -1.06 9.09
CA THR A 186 -3.45 -2.25 8.81
C THR A 186 -3.96 -2.93 10.08
N SER A 187 -3.05 -3.23 11.01
CA SER A 187 -3.37 -4.08 12.17
C SER A 187 -4.16 -3.33 13.25
N LEU A 188 -3.90 -2.02 13.43
CA LEU A 188 -4.67 -1.16 14.32
C LEU A 188 -6.12 -1.05 13.81
N ALA A 189 -6.32 -0.68 12.53
CA ALA A 189 -7.67 -0.56 11.96
C ALA A 189 -8.46 -1.89 12.03
N ARG A 190 -7.82 -3.01 11.67
CA ARG A 190 -8.45 -4.32 11.76
C ARG A 190 -8.75 -4.74 13.20
N SER A 191 -7.86 -4.42 14.15
CA SER A 191 -8.10 -4.67 15.58
C SER A 191 -9.31 -3.88 16.09
N TYR A 192 -9.47 -2.62 15.69
CA TYR A 192 -10.66 -1.83 16.00
C TYR A 192 -11.93 -2.50 15.46
N LEU A 193 -11.95 -2.91 14.19
CA LEU A 193 -13.13 -3.56 13.63
C LEU A 193 -13.53 -4.82 14.41
N LEU A 194 -12.56 -5.66 14.79
CA LEU A 194 -12.83 -6.92 15.50
C LEU A 194 -13.19 -6.75 16.98
N THR A 195 -12.75 -5.68 17.63
CA THR A 195 -12.91 -5.49 19.09
C THR A 195 -13.89 -4.40 19.48
N GLY A 196 -14.02 -3.35 18.65
CA GLY A 196 -14.69 -2.10 18.99
C GLY A 196 -13.89 -1.17 19.90
N ASP A 197 -12.65 -1.53 20.28
CA ASP A 197 -11.83 -0.70 21.18
C ASP A 197 -11.27 0.53 20.46
N ARG A 198 -11.77 1.72 20.85
CA ARG A 198 -11.48 3.02 20.22
C ARG A 198 -10.00 3.41 20.30
N ARG A 199 -9.20 2.82 21.21
CA ARG A 199 -7.75 3.10 21.28
C ARG A 199 -7.03 2.70 19.98
N TYR A 200 -7.45 1.60 19.37
CA TYR A 200 -6.92 1.18 18.07
C TYR A 200 -7.29 2.16 16.96
N ALA A 201 -8.55 2.63 16.93
CA ALA A 201 -9.01 3.59 15.93
C ALA A 201 -8.29 4.94 16.05
N ARG A 202 -8.15 5.47 17.27
CA ARG A 202 -7.41 6.72 17.53
C ARG A 202 -5.98 6.65 16.99
N LYS A 203 -5.27 5.56 17.30
CA LYS A 203 -3.89 5.35 16.86
C LYS A 203 -3.77 5.19 15.35
N ALA A 204 -4.69 4.47 14.71
CA ALA A 204 -4.77 4.41 13.26
C ALA A 204 -5.06 5.80 12.64
N ALA A 205 -5.95 6.58 13.25
CA ALA A 205 -6.31 7.92 12.79
C ALA A 205 -5.11 8.88 12.82
N ILE A 206 -4.32 8.87 13.90
CA ILE A 206 -3.07 9.66 14.02
C ILE A 206 -2.13 9.36 12.85
N MET A 207 -1.88 8.06 12.60
CA MET A 207 -0.99 7.64 11.52
C MET A 207 -1.53 7.99 10.14
N LEU A 208 -2.83 7.77 9.89
CA LEU A 208 -3.47 8.09 8.61
C LEU A 208 -3.50 9.60 8.33
N TYR A 209 -3.75 10.43 9.35
CA TYR A 209 -3.68 11.88 9.20
C TYR A 209 -2.27 12.34 8.85
N ARG A 210 -1.26 11.82 9.54
CA ARG A 210 0.14 12.13 9.25
C ARG A 210 0.56 11.67 7.85
N ILE A 211 0.11 10.49 7.41
CA ILE A 211 0.28 10.00 6.04
C ILE A 211 -0.38 10.95 5.03
N ALA A 212 -1.58 11.46 5.34
CA ALA A 212 -2.30 12.38 4.48
C ALA A 212 -1.53 13.70 4.27
N GLU A 213 -0.92 14.25 5.32
CA GLU A 213 -0.08 15.45 5.19
C GLU A 213 1.08 15.25 4.21
N GLU A 214 1.71 14.08 4.23
CA GLU A 214 2.81 13.75 3.33
C GLU A 214 2.37 13.51 1.88
N TYR A 215 1.26 12.79 1.65
CA TYR A 215 0.69 12.72 0.29
C TYR A 215 0.30 14.10 -0.22
N GLY A 216 -0.34 14.93 0.61
CA GLY A 216 -0.67 16.32 0.28
C GLY A 216 0.56 17.14 -0.06
N HIS A 217 1.69 16.92 0.62
CA HIS A 217 2.95 17.57 0.26
C HIS A 217 3.42 17.15 -1.12
N MET A 218 3.46 15.84 -1.39
CA MET A 218 3.86 15.27 -2.68
C MET A 218 2.87 15.55 -3.83
N SER A 219 1.69 16.11 -3.55
CA SER A 219 0.80 16.67 -4.58
C SER A 219 1.22 18.07 -5.02
N HIS A 220 1.91 18.82 -4.17
CA HIS A 220 2.41 20.18 -4.46
C HIS A 220 3.88 20.18 -4.88
N VAL A 221 4.67 19.22 -4.39
CA VAL A 221 6.11 19.12 -4.66
C VAL A 221 6.38 17.71 -5.18
N ILE A 222 6.19 17.51 -6.48
CA ILE A 222 6.32 16.19 -7.10
C ILE A 222 7.77 15.68 -7.08
N ASP A 223 8.76 16.56 -6.90
CA ASP A 223 10.17 16.21 -6.86
C ASP A 223 10.57 15.41 -5.61
N ASP A 224 9.77 15.53 -4.54
CA ASP A 224 9.93 14.85 -3.25
C ASP A 224 9.31 13.44 -3.22
N ARG A 225 8.70 13.02 -4.33
CA ARG A 225 8.23 11.65 -4.51
C ARG A 225 9.38 10.66 -4.58
N ALA A 226 9.19 9.48 -3.98
CA ALA A 226 10.15 8.39 -4.04
C ALA A 226 10.42 7.92 -5.48
N ARG A 227 11.65 7.43 -5.71
CA ARG A 227 12.14 6.99 -7.03
C ARG A 227 12.57 5.53 -6.94
N CYS A 228 12.14 4.68 -7.88
CA CYS A 228 12.67 3.32 -7.99
C CYS A 228 14.12 3.39 -8.42
N ASP A 229 15.00 2.74 -7.67
CA ASP A 229 16.41 2.55 -8.03
C ASP A 229 16.71 1.09 -8.43
N CYS A 230 15.67 0.34 -8.82
CA CYS A 230 15.68 -1.08 -9.17
C CYS A 230 16.66 -1.48 -10.31
N GLY A 231 17.46 -0.55 -10.81
CA GLY A 231 18.77 -0.80 -11.39
C GLY A 231 19.56 0.51 -11.50
N TYR A 232 20.59 0.68 -10.67
CA TYR A 232 21.71 1.66 -10.67
C TYR A 232 21.45 3.11 -11.17
N PRO A 233 21.96 4.16 -10.50
CA PRO A 233 21.33 5.47 -10.39
C PRO A 233 21.24 6.17 -11.75
N ARG A 234 20.07 6.09 -12.40
CA ARG A 234 19.79 6.93 -13.57
C ARG A 234 19.43 8.36 -13.16
N VAL A 235 19.03 8.57 -11.90
CA VAL A 235 18.59 9.87 -11.38
C VAL A 235 18.88 9.96 -9.88
N LEU A 236 19.56 11.02 -9.45
CA LEU A 236 19.75 11.31 -8.02
C LEU A 236 18.40 11.62 -7.36
N PRO A 237 18.25 11.36 -6.04
CA PRO A 237 17.13 11.88 -5.28
C PRO A 237 16.92 13.38 -5.59
N ARG A 238 15.69 13.75 -5.93
CA ARG A 238 15.25 15.14 -6.18
C ARG A 238 15.78 15.86 -7.43
N THR A 239 16.35 15.18 -8.43
CA THR A 239 16.49 15.82 -9.75
C THR A 239 15.12 16.27 -10.27
N PRO A 240 14.91 17.55 -10.62
CA PRO A 240 13.58 18.06 -10.99
C PRO A 240 12.89 17.22 -12.06
N LEU A 241 11.61 16.90 -11.82
CA LEU A 241 10.81 16.08 -12.72
C LEU A 241 10.27 16.94 -13.87
N LYS A 242 10.63 16.55 -15.10
CA LYS A 242 10.11 17.20 -16.32
C LYS A 242 8.67 16.78 -16.68
N ARG A 243 8.17 15.70 -16.06
CA ARG A 243 6.82 15.12 -16.25
C ARG A 243 6.35 14.57 -14.92
N VAL A 244 5.03 14.49 -14.71
CA VAL A 244 4.43 14.07 -13.42
C VAL A 244 4.89 12.66 -12.96
N THR A 245 5.15 11.76 -13.90
CA THR A 245 5.66 10.40 -13.63
C THR A 245 7.19 10.30 -13.69
N GLY A 246 7.88 11.40 -13.98
CA GLY A 246 9.26 11.37 -14.47
C GLY A 246 9.40 10.44 -15.67
N ASN A 247 10.49 9.65 -15.69
CA ASN A 247 10.74 8.59 -16.67
C ASN A 247 10.00 7.27 -16.35
N GLY A 248 8.89 7.35 -15.60
CA GLY A 248 8.07 6.19 -15.25
C GLY A 248 8.58 5.41 -14.04
N TRP A 249 9.39 6.00 -13.17
CA TRP A 249 9.97 5.34 -11.99
C TRP A 249 9.71 6.12 -10.69
N VAL A 250 8.70 6.98 -10.68
CA VAL A 250 8.34 7.82 -9.53
C VAL A 250 7.06 7.28 -8.88
N GLY A 251 7.06 7.13 -7.56
CA GLY A 251 5.89 6.77 -6.75
C GLY A 251 5.54 7.85 -5.74
N PHE A 252 5.35 7.50 -4.46
CA PHE A 252 5.14 8.46 -3.36
C PHE A 252 6.03 8.11 -2.16
N PHE A 253 5.54 7.31 -1.23
CA PHE A 253 6.37 6.78 -0.13
C PHE A 253 7.29 5.66 -0.61
N THR A 254 6.97 5.02 -1.71
CA THR A 254 7.71 3.90 -2.31
C THR A 254 7.75 4.10 -3.81
N ASP A 255 8.37 3.18 -4.54
CA ASP A 255 8.25 3.17 -5.99
C ASP A 255 6.78 2.99 -6.45
N ARG A 256 6.53 3.31 -7.72
CA ARG A 256 5.19 3.25 -8.34
C ARG A 256 4.47 1.92 -8.21
N ILE A 257 5.19 0.79 -8.10
CA ILE A 257 4.62 -0.55 -8.05
C ILE A 257 4.13 -0.81 -6.63
N TRP A 258 4.97 -0.57 -5.63
CA TRP A 258 4.63 -0.85 -4.23
C TRP A 258 3.64 0.17 -3.66
N GLU A 259 3.55 1.36 -4.27
CA GLU A 259 2.58 2.38 -3.91
C GLU A 259 1.11 1.95 -4.08
N ASN A 260 0.86 0.96 -4.95
CA ASN A 260 -0.48 0.39 -5.10
C ASN A 260 -0.96 -0.27 -3.81
N ASP A 261 -0.08 -0.97 -3.11
CA ASP A 261 -0.43 -1.64 -1.85
C ASP A 261 -0.62 -0.62 -0.72
N ASN A 262 0.21 0.43 -0.66
CA ASN A 262 0.01 1.55 0.27
C ASN A 262 -1.37 2.19 0.07
N THR A 263 -1.76 2.41 -1.19
CA THR A 263 -3.06 2.98 -1.55
C THR A 263 -4.21 2.13 -1.02
N VAL A 264 -4.19 0.82 -1.30
CA VAL A 264 -5.23 -0.11 -0.86
C VAL A 264 -5.30 -0.17 0.66
N VAL A 265 -4.14 -0.34 1.33
CA VAL A 265 -4.06 -0.50 2.78
C VAL A 265 -4.53 0.76 3.51
N CYS A 266 -4.04 1.94 3.13
CA CYS A 266 -4.39 3.19 3.82
C CYS A 266 -5.85 3.58 3.58
N ALA A 267 -6.35 3.44 2.35
CA ALA A 267 -7.74 3.73 2.04
C ALA A 267 -8.70 2.77 2.78
N GLN A 268 -8.38 1.48 2.80
CA GLN A 268 -9.16 0.49 3.54
C GLN A 268 -9.11 0.74 5.06
N ALA A 269 -7.95 1.08 5.61
CA ALA A 269 -7.81 1.36 7.03
C ALA A 269 -8.60 2.61 7.46
N TYR A 270 -8.64 3.65 6.63
CA TYR A 270 -9.49 4.81 6.84
C TYR A 270 -10.97 4.43 6.87
N ASP A 271 -11.42 3.60 5.92
CA ASP A 271 -12.78 3.09 5.89
C ASP A 271 -13.12 2.23 7.11
N ASP A 272 -12.20 1.35 7.51
CA ASP A 272 -12.36 0.44 8.65
C ASP A 272 -12.56 1.19 9.97
N ILE A 273 -11.94 2.36 10.15
CA ILE A 273 -12.09 3.20 11.36
C ILE A 273 -13.12 4.32 11.21
N PHE A 274 -13.80 4.43 10.06
CA PHE A 274 -14.61 5.60 9.72
C PHE A 274 -15.69 5.91 10.76
N ASP A 275 -16.36 4.88 11.29
CA ASP A 275 -17.40 5.04 12.33
C ASP A 275 -16.84 5.70 13.60
N ALA A 276 -15.59 5.39 13.99
CA ALA A 276 -14.96 6.02 15.15
C ALA A 276 -14.70 7.52 14.93
N LEU A 277 -14.53 7.95 13.68
CA LEU A 277 -14.27 9.34 13.30
C LEU A 277 -15.55 10.16 13.09
N GLY A 278 -16.73 9.55 13.22
CA GLY A 278 -18.02 10.23 13.16
C GLY A 278 -18.39 10.95 14.47
N GLU A 279 -17.82 10.52 15.58
CA GLU A 279 -17.98 11.15 16.90
C GLU A 279 -16.99 12.31 17.08
N ASP A 280 -17.32 13.27 17.94
CA ASP A 280 -16.39 14.32 18.32
C ASP A 280 -15.25 13.76 19.19
N ASP A 281 -14.00 14.18 18.91
CA ASP A 281 -12.80 13.74 19.63
C ASP A 281 -11.86 14.94 19.87
N PRO A 282 -12.17 15.78 20.88
CA PRO A 282 -11.37 16.97 21.18
C PRO A 282 -9.93 16.62 21.59
N GLU A 283 -9.70 15.44 22.16
CA GLU A 283 -8.36 14.98 22.54
C GLU A 283 -7.51 14.67 21.31
N LEU A 284 -8.08 14.13 20.23
CA LEU A 284 -7.35 13.87 18.99
C LEU A 284 -7.01 15.19 18.29
N LEU A 285 -7.97 16.11 18.22
CA LEU A 285 -7.76 17.43 17.62
C LEU A 285 -6.69 18.23 18.37
N ALA A 286 -6.76 18.27 19.71
CA ALA A 286 -5.75 18.90 20.55
C ALA A 286 -4.37 18.26 20.38
N PHE A 287 -4.31 16.92 20.28
CA PHE A 287 -3.07 16.21 20.02
C PHE A 287 -2.44 16.62 18.68
N VAL A 288 -3.22 16.63 17.59
CA VAL A 288 -2.73 17.04 16.27
C VAL A 288 -2.21 18.47 16.31
N GLN A 289 -2.96 19.41 16.91
CA GLN A 289 -2.53 20.79 17.05
C GLN A 289 -1.21 20.92 17.82
N ALA A 290 -1.05 20.18 18.91
CA ALA A 290 0.18 20.16 19.70
C ALA A 290 1.36 19.58 18.90
N GLN A 291 1.18 18.49 18.16
CA GLN A 291 2.27 17.94 17.33
C GLN A 291 2.67 18.90 16.21
N ARG A 292 1.71 19.58 15.60
CA ARG A 292 1.97 20.60 14.58
C ARG A 292 2.81 21.76 15.13
N GLN A 293 2.46 22.27 16.30
CA GLN A 293 3.26 23.30 16.97
C GLN A 293 4.68 22.82 17.34
N ARG A 294 4.82 21.57 17.80
CA ARG A 294 6.13 20.97 18.09
C ARG A 294 6.96 20.81 16.82
N ALA A 295 6.36 20.39 15.71
CA ALA A 295 7.03 20.25 14.43
C ALA A 295 7.58 21.61 13.93
N ASP A 296 6.84 22.70 14.16
CA ASP A 296 7.25 24.04 13.74
C ASP A 296 8.38 24.65 14.61
N THR A 297 8.49 24.23 15.88
CA THR A 297 9.43 24.83 16.86
C THR A 297 10.58 23.91 17.27
N GLY A 298 10.49 22.62 16.98
CA GLY A 298 11.44 21.59 17.41
C GLY A 298 12.79 21.60 16.67
N PRO A 299 13.73 20.72 17.09
CA PRO A 299 15.04 20.60 16.46
C PRO A 299 14.96 20.22 14.98
N GLN A 300 13.91 19.50 14.60
CA GLN A 300 13.65 19.05 13.24
C GLN A 300 12.78 20.02 12.41
N ARG A 301 12.59 21.28 12.84
CA ARG A 301 11.69 22.23 12.16
C ARG A 301 11.94 22.39 10.66
N ALA A 302 13.19 22.30 10.22
CA ALA A 302 13.53 22.43 8.80
C ALA A 302 12.95 21.29 7.95
N ILE A 303 12.97 20.05 8.45
CA ILE A 303 12.46 18.89 7.70
C ILE A 303 10.93 18.77 7.76
N PHE A 304 10.28 19.41 8.74
CA PHE A 304 8.82 19.47 8.86
C PHE A 304 8.21 20.77 8.31
N ALA A 305 9.00 21.71 7.80
CA ALA A 305 8.51 23.03 7.37
C ALA A 305 7.39 22.97 6.32
N HIS A 306 7.36 21.92 5.48
CA HIS A 306 6.32 21.71 4.46
C HIS A 306 4.91 21.55 5.04
N LEU A 307 4.81 21.16 6.31
CA LEU A 307 3.55 20.96 7.00
C LEU A 307 2.75 22.26 7.10
N SER A 308 3.41 23.41 7.26
CA SER A 308 2.77 24.75 7.34
C SER A 308 1.84 25.09 6.17
N ARG A 309 1.96 24.38 5.03
CA ARG A 309 1.07 24.52 3.87
C ARG A 309 -0.36 24.03 4.15
N PHE A 310 -0.54 23.11 5.10
CA PHE A 310 -1.83 22.50 5.38
C PHE A 310 -2.47 23.11 6.62
N PRO A 311 -3.77 23.42 6.57
CA PRO A 311 -4.50 23.86 7.76
C PRO A 311 -4.56 22.72 8.79
N VAL A 312 -4.46 23.09 10.06
CA VAL A 312 -4.68 22.18 11.18
C VAL A 312 -6.18 22.07 11.44
N PRO A 313 -6.77 20.86 11.44
CA PRO A 313 -8.20 20.68 11.61
C PRO A 313 -8.64 21.10 13.03
N ARG A 314 -9.77 21.81 13.09
CA ARG A 314 -10.43 22.25 14.32
C ARG A 314 -11.67 21.43 14.64
N THR A 315 -12.15 20.65 13.68
CA THR A 315 -13.30 19.76 13.83
C THR A 315 -12.99 18.38 13.27
N MET A 316 -13.72 17.36 13.71
CA MET A 316 -13.60 16.01 13.15
C MET A 316 -14.02 15.94 11.68
N ALA A 317 -14.90 16.83 11.22
CA ALA A 317 -15.22 16.98 9.80
C ALA A 317 -14.00 17.46 9.00
N GLU A 318 -13.32 18.52 9.45
CA GLU A 318 -12.08 19.01 8.83
C GLU A 318 -10.95 17.96 8.86
N PHE A 319 -10.87 17.16 9.93
CA PHE A 319 -9.92 16.06 10.04
C PHE A 319 -10.17 15.00 8.95
N ARG A 320 -11.41 14.53 8.80
CA ARG A 320 -11.81 13.58 7.74
C ARG A 320 -11.59 14.16 6.35
N GLN A 321 -12.01 15.40 6.14
CA GLN A 321 -11.81 16.12 4.87
C GLN A 321 -10.32 16.27 4.52
N SER A 322 -9.44 16.46 5.52
CA SER A 322 -7.99 16.51 5.31
C SER A 322 -7.44 15.17 4.82
N ILE A 323 -7.89 14.05 5.38
CA ILE A 323 -7.52 12.71 4.90
C ILE A 323 -8.06 12.47 3.49
N GLU A 324 -9.33 12.74 3.24
CA GLU A 324 -9.95 12.54 1.93
C GLU A 324 -9.29 13.40 0.84
N THR A 325 -8.98 14.66 1.17
CA THR A 325 -8.34 15.62 0.26
C THR A 325 -6.89 15.28 -0.02
N ASN A 326 -6.10 15.09 1.05
CA ASN A 326 -4.64 15.02 0.92
C ASN A 326 -4.12 13.59 0.76
N MET A 327 -4.91 12.57 1.09
CA MET A 327 -4.55 11.17 0.90
C MET A 327 -5.34 10.52 -0.25
N LEU A 328 -6.66 10.32 -0.10
CA LEU A 328 -7.43 9.50 -1.04
C LEU A 328 -7.47 10.10 -2.44
N ARG A 329 -7.76 11.41 -2.52
CA ARG A 329 -7.84 12.14 -3.80
C ARG A 329 -6.47 12.35 -4.45
N VAL A 330 -5.40 12.46 -3.65
CA VAL A 330 -4.03 12.49 -4.16
C VAL A 330 -3.61 11.11 -4.69
N MET A 331 -3.92 10.03 -3.99
CA MET A 331 -3.69 8.66 -4.47
C MET A 331 -4.45 8.40 -5.78
N ALA A 332 -5.72 8.82 -5.86
CA ALA A 332 -6.50 8.70 -7.09
C ALA A 332 -5.83 9.42 -8.25
N GLN A 333 -5.39 10.67 -8.04
CA GLN A 333 -4.62 11.39 -9.04
C GLN A 333 -3.30 10.69 -9.37
N GLY A 334 -2.63 10.10 -8.39
CA GLY A 334 -1.41 9.30 -8.58
C GLY A 334 -1.62 8.13 -9.54
N VAL A 335 -2.76 7.44 -9.46
CA VAL A 335 -3.12 6.37 -10.40
C VAL A 335 -3.44 6.95 -11.78
N LEU A 336 -4.22 8.03 -11.87
CA LEU A 336 -4.54 8.72 -13.14
C LEU A 336 -3.26 9.20 -13.85
N ASP A 337 -2.31 9.71 -13.08
CA ASP A 337 -1.02 10.18 -13.57
C ASP A 337 -0.10 9.03 -13.99
N ARG A 338 -0.38 7.78 -13.57
CA ARG A 338 0.52 6.61 -13.64
C ARG A 338 1.76 6.70 -12.74
N ALA A 339 1.75 7.58 -11.73
CA ALA A 339 2.72 7.56 -10.64
C ALA A 339 2.46 6.40 -9.65
N ILE A 340 1.22 5.90 -9.59
CA ILE A 340 0.85 4.68 -8.88
C ILE A 340 0.44 3.66 -9.93
N SER A 341 1.35 2.74 -10.25
CA SER A 341 1.15 1.77 -11.32
C SER A 341 2.15 0.62 -11.19
N GLY A 342 1.61 -0.59 -11.08
CA GLY A 342 2.36 -1.85 -11.01
C GLY A 342 1.86 -2.87 -12.03
N ASN A 343 2.13 -4.15 -11.79
CA ASN A 343 1.60 -5.25 -12.60
C ASN A 343 0.07 -5.15 -12.75
N ASP A 344 -0.44 -5.73 -13.82
CA ASP A 344 -1.88 -5.77 -14.07
C ASP A 344 -2.64 -6.39 -12.89
N GLY A 345 -3.78 -5.78 -12.58
CA GLY A 345 -4.58 -6.04 -11.40
C GLY A 345 -4.17 -5.21 -10.17
N MET A 346 -2.94 -4.71 -10.05
CA MET A 346 -2.53 -3.92 -8.87
C MET A 346 -3.14 -2.53 -8.86
N HIS A 347 -2.95 -1.78 -9.93
CA HIS A 347 -3.37 -0.37 -10.01
C HIS A 347 -4.86 -0.22 -10.29
N GLN A 348 -5.46 -1.21 -10.94
CA GLN A 348 -6.92 -1.31 -11.04
C GLN A 348 -7.55 -1.60 -9.68
N ASN A 349 -6.94 -2.49 -8.87
CA ASN A 349 -7.37 -2.72 -7.49
C ASN A 349 -7.19 -1.47 -6.61
N ALA A 350 -6.10 -0.72 -6.78
CA ALA A 350 -5.93 0.56 -6.09
C ALA A 350 -7.05 1.55 -6.45
N MET A 351 -7.31 1.76 -7.75
CA MET A 351 -8.34 2.69 -8.22
C MET A 351 -9.75 2.32 -7.72
N ILE A 352 -10.16 1.06 -7.88
CA ILE A 352 -11.50 0.63 -7.46
C ILE A 352 -11.65 0.62 -5.93
N THR A 353 -10.55 0.45 -5.18
CA THR A 353 -10.56 0.62 -3.72
C THR A 353 -10.83 2.06 -3.35
N LEU A 354 -10.15 3.02 -3.99
CA LEU A 354 -10.43 4.45 -3.78
C LEU A 354 -11.86 4.81 -4.15
N ALA A 355 -12.39 4.29 -5.25
CA ALA A 355 -13.78 4.50 -5.64
C ALA A 355 -14.77 3.97 -4.60
N LEU A 356 -14.55 2.75 -4.10
CA LEU A 356 -15.37 2.14 -3.05
C LEU A 356 -15.29 2.92 -1.74
N VAL A 357 -14.08 3.30 -1.30
CA VAL A 357 -13.87 4.03 -0.06
C VAL A 357 -14.50 5.42 -0.12
N MET A 358 -14.36 6.15 -1.23
CA MET A 358 -15.06 7.44 -1.40
C MET A 358 -16.58 7.22 -1.34
N GLY A 359 -17.10 6.23 -2.08
CA GLY A 359 -18.50 5.82 -1.99
C GLY A 359 -19.49 6.90 -2.43
N THR A 360 -19.07 7.84 -3.27
CA THR A 360 -19.88 8.95 -3.75
C THR A 360 -20.21 8.82 -5.25
N PRO A 361 -21.24 9.48 -5.79
CA PRO A 361 -21.55 9.46 -7.22
C PRO A 361 -20.37 9.90 -8.12
N GLN A 362 -19.58 10.90 -7.72
CA GLN A 362 -18.40 11.35 -8.46
C GLN A 362 -17.34 10.25 -8.60
N ALA A 363 -17.27 9.30 -7.67
CA ALA A 363 -16.36 8.15 -7.76
C ALA A 363 -16.61 7.29 -9.01
N ARG A 364 -17.73 7.49 -9.72
CA ARG A 364 -17.98 6.93 -11.06
C ARG A 364 -16.83 7.20 -12.03
N GLU A 365 -16.17 8.34 -11.97
CA GLU A 365 -15.02 8.64 -12.85
C GLU A 365 -13.85 7.68 -12.63
N LEU A 366 -13.58 7.31 -11.38
CA LEU A 366 -12.54 6.36 -11.02
C LEU A 366 -12.92 4.94 -11.47
N VAL A 367 -14.20 4.58 -11.37
CA VAL A 367 -14.71 3.31 -11.89
C VAL A 367 -14.66 3.28 -13.41
N ASP A 368 -15.04 4.36 -14.09
CA ASP A 368 -14.93 4.48 -15.54
C ASP A 368 -13.49 4.32 -15.99
N TRP A 369 -12.53 4.97 -15.32
CA TRP A 369 -11.11 4.75 -15.59
C TRP A 369 -10.71 3.28 -15.41
N CYS A 370 -11.13 2.65 -14.31
CA CYS A 370 -10.75 1.28 -13.97
C CYS A 370 -11.36 0.24 -14.92
N TYR A 371 -12.63 0.41 -15.28
CA TYR A 371 -13.43 -0.62 -15.94
C TYR A 371 -13.39 -0.53 -17.46
N THR A 372 -13.87 0.59 -18.00
CA THR A 372 -14.06 0.81 -19.45
C THR A 372 -12.91 1.63 -20.06
N GLY A 373 -12.26 2.45 -19.23
CA GLY A 373 -11.15 3.33 -19.57
C GLY A 373 -9.78 2.66 -19.44
N PRO A 374 -8.71 3.41 -19.15
CA PRO A 374 -7.33 2.92 -19.21
C PRO A 374 -6.99 1.70 -18.35
N GLY A 375 -7.74 1.42 -17.28
CA GLY A 375 -7.58 0.22 -16.47
C GLY A 375 -8.06 -1.07 -17.15
N GLN A 376 -8.95 -0.96 -18.16
CA GLN A 376 -9.38 -2.02 -19.06
C GLN A 376 -9.99 -3.26 -18.38
N MET A 377 -10.49 -3.16 -17.13
CA MET A 377 -10.94 -4.33 -16.38
C MET A 377 -12.10 -5.09 -17.03
N GLN A 378 -12.97 -4.42 -17.77
CA GLN A 378 -14.06 -5.06 -18.54
C GLN A 378 -13.53 -6.02 -19.62
N PHE A 379 -12.42 -5.66 -20.26
CA PHE A 379 -11.81 -6.39 -21.38
C PHE A 379 -10.60 -7.21 -20.93
N HIS A 380 -10.35 -7.30 -19.62
CA HIS A 380 -9.13 -7.84 -19.08
C HIS A 380 -9.01 -9.36 -19.34
N LEU A 381 -10.09 -10.10 -19.08
CA LEU A 381 -10.15 -11.55 -19.31
C LEU A 381 -9.81 -11.97 -20.75
N PRO A 382 -10.40 -11.37 -21.80
CA PRO A 382 -10.07 -11.75 -23.18
C PRO A 382 -8.68 -11.30 -23.65
N ASN A 383 -8.13 -10.22 -23.08
CA ASN A 383 -6.90 -9.59 -23.61
C ASN A 383 -5.62 -9.95 -22.83
N TYR A 384 -5.70 -10.22 -21.53
CA TYR A 384 -4.54 -10.43 -20.66
C TYR A 384 -4.39 -11.86 -20.14
N PHE A 385 -5.35 -12.74 -20.46
CA PHE A 385 -5.29 -14.16 -20.14
C PHE A 385 -5.39 -15.01 -21.41
N PHE A 386 -4.58 -16.06 -21.46
CA PHE A 386 -4.65 -17.07 -22.49
C PHE A 386 -5.95 -17.89 -22.39
N ARG A 387 -6.25 -18.63 -23.47
CA ARG A 387 -7.50 -19.42 -23.57
C ARG A 387 -7.62 -20.53 -22.52
N ASP A 388 -6.52 -20.91 -21.88
CA ASP A 388 -6.49 -21.92 -20.82
C ASP A 388 -6.67 -21.34 -19.42
N GLY A 389 -6.59 -20.02 -19.24
CA GLY A 389 -6.72 -19.33 -17.96
C GLY A 389 -5.42 -18.82 -17.35
N SER A 390 -4.27 -19.02 -18.02
CA SER A 390 -2.99 -18.46 -17.57
C SER A 390 -2.84 -16.97 -17.93
N ALA A 391 -2.21 -16.20 -17.04
CA ALA A 391 -1.80 -14.83 -17.35
C ALA A 391 -0.63 -14.82 -18.35
N PHE A 392 -0.44 -13.69 -19.04
CA PHE A 392 0.62 -13.54 -20.05
C PHE A 392 2.07 -13.51 -19.50
N GLU A 393 2.24 -13.36 -18.17
CA GLU A 393 3.54 -13.19 -17.51
C GLU A 393 4.11 -14.53 -16.98
N SER A 394 4.78 -14.52 -15.82
CA SER A 394 5.45 -15.68 -15.24
C SER A 394 4.56 -16.47 -14.28
N LEU A 395 4.81 -17.77 -14.20
CA LEU A 395 4.25 -18.65 -13.16
C LEU A 395 5.07 -18.52 -11.87
N GLY A 396 4.56 -18.96 -10.73
CA GLY A 396 5.28 -18.93 -9.45
C GLY A 396 5.24 -17.57 -8.74
N GLY A 397 4.31 -16.70 -9.10
CA GLY A 397 4.14 -15.38 -8.47
C GLY A 397 3.24 -14.45 -9.25
N TYR A 398 3.66 -14.06 -10.46
CA TYR A 398 2.98 -13.04 -11.25
C TYR A 398 1.58 -13.45 -11.70
N ASN A 399 1.39 -14.65 -12.24
CA ASN A 399 0.05 -15.15 -12.57
C ASN A 399 -0.93 -15.07 -11.37
N SER A 400 -0.45 -15.38 -10.16
CA SER A 400 -1.24 -15.19 -8.93
C SER A 400 -1.58 -13.72 -8.62
N ILE A 401 -0.69 -12.76 -8.96
CA ILE A 401 -0.93 -11.32 -8.81
C ILE A 401 -2.05 -10.88 -9.75
N HIS A 402 -1.98 -11.25 -11.02
CA HIS A 402 -3.01 -10.94 -12.04
C HIS A 402 -4.39 -11.46 -11.62
N ILE A 403 -4.47 -12.74 -11.23
CA ILE A 403 -5.72 -13.38 -10.81
C ILE A 403 -6.28 -12.70 -9.55
N ARG A 404 -5.47 -12.50 -8.51
CA ARG A 404 -5.96 -11.87 -7.26
C ARG A 404 -6.36 -10.41 -7.49
N GLY A 405 -5.62 -9.67 -8.31
CA GLY A 405 -5.92 -8.28 -8.65
C GLY A 405 -7.26 -8.14 -9.37
N LEU A 406 -7.49 -8.95 -10.42
CA LEU A 406 -8.78 -8.99 -11.12
C LEU A 406 -9.93 -9.34 -10.17
N ASN A 407 -9.78 -10.38 -9.35
CA ASN A 407 -10.83 -10.79 -8.41
C ASN A 407 -11.10 -9.73 -7.32
N ALA A 408 -10.07 -9.01 -6.89
CA ALA A 408 -10.22 -7.90 -5.96
C ALA A 408 -11.02 -6.75 -6.58
N VAL A 409 -10.87 -6.49 -7.89
CA VAL A 409 -11.71 -5.53 -8.61
C VAL A 409 -13.14 -6.02 -8.73
N VAL A 410 -13.34 -7.28 -9.11
CA VAL A 410 -14.68 -7.89 -9.23
C VAL A 410 -15.46 -7.75 -7.92
N GLY A 411 -14.88 -8.17 -6.79
CA GLY A 411 -15.56 -8.09 -5.50
C GLY A 411 -15.92 -6.65 -5.08
N LYS A 412 -15.02 -5.68 -5.33
CA LYS A 412 -15.29 -4.27 -5.01
C LYS A 412 -16.31 -3.64 -5.95
N MET A 413 -16.35 -4.06 -7.22
CA MET A 413 -17.38 -3.63 -8.17
C MET A 413 -18.77 -4.10 -7.75
N GLU A 414 -18.91 -5.34 -7.26
CA GLU A 414 -20.18 -5.84 -6.72
C GLU A 414 -20.61 -5.05 -5.47
N ARG A 415 -19.66 -4.69 -4.58
CA ARG A 415 -19.94 -3.83 -3.42
C ARG A 415 -20.38 -2.42 -3.83
N LEU A 416 -19.68 -1.79 -4.77
CA LEU A 416 -20.07 -0.50 -5.33
C LEU A 416 -21.47 -0.54 -5.95
N ARG A 417 -21.81 -1.62 -6.67
CA ARG A 417 -23.14 -1.80 -7.24
C ARG A 417 -24.22 -1.96 -6.18
N ALA A 418 -23.93 -2.66 -5.08
CA ALA A 418 -24.86 -2.76 -3.96
C ALA A 418 -25.06 -1.41 -3.25
N LEU A 419 -24.01 -0.60 -3.15
CA LEU A 419 -24.02 0.71 -2.50
C LEU A 419 -24.73 1.79 -3.34
N LEU A 420 -24.45 1.83 -4.65
CA LEU A 420 -24.92 2.85 -5.59
C LEU A 420 -25.45 2.19 -6.88
N PRO A 421 -26.59 1.47 -6.84
CA PRO A 421 -27.08 0.66 -7.95
C PRO A 421 -27.39 1.48 -9.21
N ASP A 422 -27.93 2.69 -9.05
CA ASP A 422 -28.28 3.58 -10.16
C ASP A 422 -27.03 4.16 -10.85
N VAL A 423 -25.93 4.30 -10.11
CA VAL A 423 -24.65 4.81 -10.64
C VAL A 423 -23.88 3.71 -11.38
N PHE A 424 -24.03 2.45 -10.92
CA PHE A 424 -23.27 1.30 -11.40
C PHE A 424 -24.12 0.17 -12.02
N PRO A 425 -24.99 0.46 -13.01
CA PRO A 425 -25.87 -0.55 -13.59
C PRO A 425 -25.08 -1.63 -14.35
N PRO A 426 -25.51 -2.91 -14.31
CA PRO A 426 -24.88 -4.00 -15.06
C PRO A 426 -24.76 -3.75 -16.56
N ALA A 427 -25.67 -2.97 -17.15
CA ALA A 427 -25.64 -2.63 -18.57
C ALA A 427 -24.38 -1.84 -18.98
N LYS A 428 -23.85 -0.99 -18.09
CA LYS A 428 -22.60 -0.25 -18.32
C LYS A 428 -21.38 -1.00 -17.76
N TYR A 429 -21.55 -1.66 -16.62
CA TYR A 429 -20.47 -2.38 -15.93
C TYR A 429 -20.85 -3.87 -15.83
N PRO A 430 -20.68 -4.65 -16.92
CA PRO A 430 -21.11 -6.05 -16.97
C PRO A 430 -20.36 -6.91 -15.97
N ARG A 431 -21.02 -7.91 -15.38
CA ARG A 431 -20.38 -8.81 -14.43
C ARG A 431 -19.33 -9.68 -15.10
N ILE A 432 -18.06 -9.50 -14.72
CA ILE A 432 -16.94 -10.30 -15.24
C ILE A 432 -17.11 -11.78 -14.91
N THR A 433 -17.75 -12.11 -13.78
CA THR A 433 -18.00 -13.50 -13.35
C THR A 433 -18.91 -14.29 -14.27
N ASP A 434 -19.74 -13.60 -15.07
CA ASP A 434 -20.66 -14.23 -16.02
C ASP A 434 -19.92 -14.73 -17.28
N GLN A 435 -18.68 -14.26 -17.49
CA GLN A 435 -17.84 -14.73 -18.58
C GLN A 435 -17.25 -16.10 -18.22
N LEU A 436 -17.44 -17.10 -19.10
CA LEU A 436 -16.94 -18.46 -18.91
C LEU A 436 -15.43 -18.51 -18.60
N ARG A 437 -14.65 -17.58 -19.17
CA ARG A 437 -13.20 -17.47 -18.94
C ARG A 437 -12.81 -17.15 -17.51
N HIS A 438 -13.68 -16.51 -16.72
CA HIS A 438 -13.36 -16.20 -15.32
C HIS A 438 -13.09 -17.47 -14.50
N ARG A 439 -13.86 -18.54 -14.75
CA ARG A 439 -13.63 -19.85 -14.11
C ARG A 439 -12.26 -20.43 -14.46
N LEU A 440 -11.76 -20.18 -15.67
CA LEU A 440 -10.49 -20.75 -16.14
C LEU A 440 -9.28 -20.26 -15.32
N LEU A 441 -9.38 -19.06 -14.73
CA LEU A 441 -8.35 -18.52 -13.84
C LEU A 441 -8.09 -19.39 -12.61
N TYR A 442 -9.09 -20.14 -12.18
CA TYR A 442 -8.99 -21.05 -11.05
C TYR A 442 -8.73 -22.48 -11.51
N ASP A 443 -9.32 -22.90 -12.62
CA ASP A 443 -9.06 -24.22 -13.22
C ASP A 443 -7.59 -24.38 -13.60
N PHE A 444 -6.98 -23.38 -14.24
CA PHE A 444 -5.61 -23.46 -14.75
C PHE A 444 -4.60 -23.84 -13.66
N PRO A 445 -4.51 -23.12 -12.52
CA PRO A 445 -3.54 -23.47 -11.49
C PRO A 445 -3.81 -24.83 -10.82
N THR A 446 -5.06 -25.34 -10.82
CA THR A 446 -5.35 -26.70 -10.31
C THR A 446 -4.88 -27.81 -11.23
N ARG A 447 -4.77 -27.55 -12.54
CA ARG A 447 -4.28 -28.51 -13.54
C ARG A 447 -2.75 -28.52 -13.61
N LEU A 448 -2.10 -27.47 -13.11
CA LEU A 448 -0.68 -27.23 -13.27
C LEU A 448 0.13 -27.56 -11.99
N VAL A 449 -0.07 -28.77 -11.48
CA VAL A 449 0.59 -29.25 -10.25
C VAL A 449 1.52 -30.42 -10.60
N LEU A 450 2.82 -30.21 -10.45
CA LEU A 450 3.86 -31.19 -10.68
C LEU A 450 4.15 -31.99 -9.40
N ALA A 451 4.27 -33.32 -9.55
CA ALA A 451 4.55 -34.25 -8.46
C ALA A 451 3.67 -34.02 -7.20
N GLY A 452 2.44 -33.54 -7.41
CA GLY A 452 1.50 -33.19 -6.35
C GLY A 452 1.95 -32.09 -5.37
N SER A 453 3.04 -31.35 -5.64
CA SER A 453 3.71 -30.57 -4.58
C SER A 453 4.13 -29.15 -4.98
N TYR A 454 4.28 -28.84 -6.27
CA TYR A 454 4.67 -27.51 -6.75
C TYR A 454 4.13 -27.22 -8.16
N SER A 455 4.03 -25.96 -8.54
CA SER A 455 3.76 -25.53 -9.91
C SER A 455 5.07 -25.35 -10.69
N PRO A 456 5.07 -25.50 -12.03
CA PRO A 456 6.21 -25.14 -12.86
C PRO A 456 6.74 -23.73 -12.54
N MET A 457 8.06 -23.61 -12.40
CA MET A 457 8.72 -22.34 -12.13
C MET A 457 9.18 -21.73 -13.45
N VAL A 458 8.23 -21.18 -14.21
CA VAL A 458 8.47 -20.58 -15.54
C VAL A 458 8.55 -19.06 -15.40
N GLY A 459 9.68 -18.49 -15.82
CA GLY A 459 9.96 -17.05 -15.73
C GLY A 459 10.40 -16.60 -14.33
N ASP A 460 10.06 -15.37 -13.98
CA ASP A 460 10.44 -14.73 -12.72
C ASP A 460 9.60 -15.26 -11.56
N THR A 461 10.20 -16.17 -10.80
CA THR A 461 9.51 -16.95 -9.76
C THR A 461 10.04 -16.68 -8.35
N GLY A 462 11.02 -15.77 -8.24
CA GLY A 462 11.62 -15.30 -6.98
C GLY A 462 12.46 -16.32 -6.21
N ARG A 463 12.45 -17.60 -6.60
CA ARG A 463 13.23 -18.68 -5.98
C ARG A 463 13.23 -19.94 -6.86
N PRO A 464 14.21 -20.85 -6.70
CA PRO A 464 14.12 -22.18 -7.29
C PRO A 464 12.89 -22.97 -6.81
N ALA A 465 12.46 -23.96 -7.59
CA ALA A 465 11.39 -24.87 -7.20
C ALA A 465 11.73 -25.58 -5.87
N ASP A 466 10.76 -25.63 -4.95
CA ASP A 466 10.90 -26.44 -3.72
C ASP A 466 10.56 -27.90 -4.05
N THR A 467 11.59 -28.70 -4.32
CA THR A 467 11.48 -30.12 -4.71
C THR A 467 11.31 -31.07 -3.52
N ARG A 468 11.25 -30.55 -2.29
CA ARG A 468 11.04 -31.38 -1.11
C ARG A 468 9.64 -32.01 -1.15
N ARG A 469 9.57 -33.31 -0.90
CA ARG A 469 8.31 -34.06 -0.81
C ARG A 469 7.42 -33.41 0.24
N ARG A 470 6.28 -32.87 -0.18
CA ARG A 470 5.24 -32.35 0.72
C ARG A 470 4.36 -33.49 1.21
N ASP A 471 3.71 -33.28 2.36
CA ASP A 471 2.65 -34.17 2.84
C ASP A 471 1.63 -34.42 1.72
N PRO A 472 1.08 -35.66 1.60
CA PRO A 472 0.22 -36.09 0.49
C PRO A 472 -1.07 -35.27 0.31
N ILE A 473 -1.38 -34.39 1.26
CA ILE A 473 -2.57 -33.54 1.25
C ILE A 473 -2.29 -32.17 0.60
N GLY A 474 -1.04 -31.74 0.37
CA GLY A 474 -0.75 -30.37 -0.04
C GLY A 474 -0.70 -30.13 -1.55
N VAL A 475 -1.73 -29.54 -2.16
CA VAL A 475 -1.70 -29.14 -3.58
C VAL A 475 -0.82 -27.89 -3.75
N GLY A 476 0.33 -28.03 -4.40
CA GLY A 476 1.20 -26.91 -4.79
C GLY A 476 0.66 -26.20 -6.02
N SER A 477 -0.32 -25.31 -5.84
CA SER A 477 -0.84 -24.42 -6.88
C SER A 477 -0.11 -23.07 -6.88
N ASP A 478 -0.16 -22.37 -8.01
CA ASP A 478 0.28 -20.97 -8.13
C ASP A 478 -0.62 -20.00 -7.33
N LEU A 479 -1.84 -20.44 -6.97
CA LEU A 479 -2.74 -19.78 -6.03
C LEU A 479 -2.64 -20.38 -4.63
N LYS A 480 -2.93 -19.57 -3.61
CA LYS A 480 -3.03 -20.07 -2.23
C LYS A 480 -4.38 -20.78 -2.04
N PRO A 481 -4.49 -21.80 -1.16
CA PRO A 481 -5.77 -22.47 -0.91
C PRO A 481 -6.93 -21.52 -0.62
N ARG A 482 -6.72 -20.47 0.19
CA ARG A 482 -7.73 -19.45 0.49
C ARG A 482 -8.27 -18.70 -0.73
N ASP A 483 -7.50 -18.61 -1.82
CA ASP A 483 -7.91 -17.91 -3.04
C ASP A 483 -9.04 -18.69 -3.74
N TYR A 484 -9.23 -19.98 -3.42
CA TYR A 484 -10.29 -20.83 -3.97
C TYR A 484 -11.62 -20.75 -3.20
N ASP A 485 -11.72 -20.04 -2.06
CA ASP A 485 -12.99 -19.89 -1.33
C ASP A 485 -14.01 -19.15 -2.21
N SER A 486 -13.63 -18.00 -2.75
CA SER A 486 -14.46 -17.24 -3.70
C SER A 486 -14.84 -18.07 -4.92
N ALA A 487 -13.90 -18.84 -5.48
CA ALA A 487 -14.17 -19.70 -6.63
C ALA A 487 -15.18 -20.82 -6.31
N PHE A 488 -15.03 -21.44 -5.13
CA PHE A 488 -15.96 -22.48 -4.67
C PHE A 488 -17.36 -21.92 -4.45
N ARG A 489 -17.49 -20.74 -3.83
CA ARG A 489 -18.79 -20.08 -3.63
C ARG A 489 -19.46 -19.68 -4.94
N LEU A 490 -18.68 -19.25 -5.94
CA LEU A 490 -19.20 -18.85 -7.24
C LEU A 490 -19.61 -20.03 -8.13
N TYR A 491 -18.84 -21.13 -8.11
CA TYR A 491 -18.97 -22.18 -9.12
C TYR A 491 -19.35 -23.56 -8.57
N GLY A 492 -19.26 -23.77 -7.25
CA GLY A 492 -19.63 -25.04 -6.60
C GLY A 492 -18.78 -26.25 -7.01
N ASP A 493 -17.63 -26.04 -7.66
CA ASP A 493 -16.81 -27.15 -8.18
C ASP A 493 -16.10 -27.90 -7.04
N PRO A 494 -16.31 -29.22 -6.89
CA PRO A 494 -15.68 -30.01 -5.84
C PRO A 494 -14.15 -29.97 -5.84
N ARG A 495 -13.51 -29.72 -6.99
CA ARG A 495 -12.05 -29.59 -7.09
C ARG A 495 -11.54 -28.39 -6.29
N TYR A 496 -12.29 -27.30 -6.24
CA TYR A 496 -11.93 -26.13 -5.42
C TYR A 496 -12.05 -26.44 -3.92
N ALA A 497 -13.09 -27.19 -3.52
CA ALA A 497 -13.22 -27.68 -2.15
C ALA A 497 -12.06 -28.62 -1.77
N GLN A 498 -11.59 -29.47 -2.69
CA GLN A 498 -10.41 -30.30 -2.48
C GLN A 498 -9.15 -29.47 -2.25
N VAL A 499 -8.92 -28.41 -3.05
CA VAL A 499 -7.79 -27.50 -2.85
C VAL A 499 -7.90 -26.73 -1.53
N LEU A 500 -9.11 -26.33 -1.13
CA LEU A 500 -9.33 -25.77 0.20
C LEU A 500 -8.96 -26.80 1.28
N ALA A 501 -9.47 -28.02 1.21
CA ALA A 501 -9.14 -29.08 2.18
C ALA A 501 -7.63 -29.42 2.22
N SER A 502 -6.92 -29.16 1.12
CA SER A 502 -5.49 -29.41 0.94
C SER A 502 -4.57 -28.47 1.74
N ALA A 503 -5.10 -27.39 2.33
CA ALA A 503 -4.26 -26.43 3.04
C ALA A 503 -3.58 -27.10 4.26
N ARG A 504 -2.33 -26.70 4.55
CA ARG A 504 -1.58 -27.25 5.70
C ARG A 504 -2.38 -26.98 6.98
N GLY A 505 -2.92 -28.05 7.59
CA GLY A 505 -3.80 -27.98 8.76
C GLY A 505 -5.31 -28.12 8.50
N GLY A 506 -5.73 -28.52 7.29
CA GLY A 506 -7.14 -28.72 6.91
C GLY A 506 -7.71 -27.53 6.11
N LEU A 507 -9.05 -27.41 6.05
CA LEU A 507 -9.71 -26.29 5.37
C LEU A 507 -9.14 -24.94 5.87
N PRO A 508 -8.69 -24.03 4.98
CA PRO A 508 -8.26 -22.71 5.39
C PRO A 508 -9.43 -22.04 6.11
N ARG A 509 -9.09 -21.39 7.21
CA ARG A 509 -10.09 -20.71 8.02
C ARG A 509 -10.71 -19.59 7.20
N PRO A 510 -12.04 -19.39 7.32
CA PRO A 510 -12.68 -18.26 6.67
C PRO A 510 -11.98 -16.95 7.07
N ASP A 511 -11.84 -16.02 6.14
CA ASP A 511 -11.61 -14.64 6.54
C ASP A 511 -12.80 -14.21 7.40
N LEU A 512 -12.55 -13.42 8.45
CA LEU A 512 -13.62 -12.94 9.34
C LEU A 512 -14.60 -11.99 8.61
N PHE A 513 -14.36 -11.70 7.33
CA PHE A 513 -14.54 -10.38 6.76
C PHE A 513 -14.67 -10.44 5.24
#